data_AF-A0A958GLT7-F1
#
_entry.id   AF-A0A958GLT7-F1
#
_cell.length_a   1.000
_cell.length_b   1.000
_cell.length_c   1.000
_cell.angle_alpha   90.00
_cell.angle_beta   90.00
_cell.angle_gamma   90.00
#
_symmetry.space_group_name_H-M   'P 1'
#
loop_
_entity.id
_entity.type
_entity.pdbx_description
1 polymer ?
#
loop_
_entity_poly.entity_id
_entity_poly.type
_entity_poly.pdbx_seq_one_letter_code
_entity_poly.pdbx_strand_id
1 'polypeptide(L)'
;FVRGTRMDWNSPFVVYRIEADGSVAAVYQASDMKDAKYWLQYIAEVGDVLTRTPAHPRYDDPSGQPVYWQHKEKSGKAVMNKDEWEEFAKARGWSDTFPSADA
;
A
#
# COMPACT_ATOMS: atom_id res chain seq x y z
N PHE A 1 19.72 -13.14 -8.34
CA PHE A 1 19.52 -12.25 -7.19
C PHE A 1 18.76 -11.02 -7.66
N VAL A 2 17.44 -11.02 -7.52
CA VAL A 2 16.64 -9.81 -7.78
C VAL A 2 17.04 -8.82 -6.70
N ARG A 3 17.66 -7.70 -7.10
CA ARG A 3 17.98 -6.62 -6.16
C ARG A 3 16.65 -6.09 -5.63
N GLY A 4 16.29 -6.48 -4.41
CA GLY A 4 15.23 -5.84 -3.66
C GLY A 4 15.53 -4.34 -3.62
N THR A 5 14.64 -3.54 -4.19
CA THR A 5 14.74 -2.09 -4.12
C THR A 5 14.67 -1.68 -2.66
N ARG A 6 15.80 -1.23 -2.11
CA ARG A 6 15.90 -0.56 -0.81
C ARG A 6 14.91 0.60 -0.80
N MET A 7 13.77 0.44 -0.11
CA MET A 7 12.85 1.56 0.14
C MET A 7 13.37 2.31 1.36
N ASP A 8 14.05 3.43 1.17
CA ASP A 8 14.23 4.36 2.28
C ASP A 8 12.83 4.85 2.70
N TRP A 9 12.38 4.47 3.90
CA TRP A 9 11.10 4.90 4.48
C TRP A 9 11.11 6.40 4.76
N ASN A 10 11.11 7.23 3.72
CA ASN A 10 11.09 8.68 3.82
C ASN A 10 9.68 9.25 3.98
N SER A 11 8.67 8.39 3.85
CA SER A 11 7.26 8.76 3.84
C SER A 11 6.46 7.87 4.79
N PRO A 12 5.62 8.44 5.68
CA PRO A 12 4.75 7.70 6.60
C PRO A 12 3.61 6.95 5.90
N PHE A 13 3.31 7.28 4.64
CA PHE A 13 2.26 6.67 3.85
C PHE A 13 2.77 6.26 2.47
N VAL A 14 2.38 5.07 2.02
CA VAL A 14 2.69 4.57 0.67
C VAL A 14 1.45 3.97 0.04
N VAL A 15 1.22 4.30 -1.24
CA VAL A 15 0.18 3.66 -2.05
C VAL A 15 0.84 2.61 -2.93
N TYR A 16 0.37 1.38 -2.80
CA TYR A 16 0.79 0.24 -3.61
C TYR A 16 -0.27 -0.11 -4.65
N ARG A 17 0.20 -0.58 -5.80
CA ARG A 17 -0.59 -1.18 -6.86
C ARG A 17 -0.23 -2.65 -7.00
N ILE A 18 -1.25 -3.48 -7.17
CA ILE A 18 -1.09 -4.89 -7.49
C ILE A 18 -1.29 -5.06 -8.99
N GLU A 19 -0.20 -5.38 -9.68
CA GLU A 19 -0.18 -5.63 -11.11
C GLU A 19 -0.83 -6.98 -11.46
N ALA A 20 -1.10 -7.20 -12.74
CA ALA A 20 -1.78 -8.41 -13.19
C ALA A 20 -0.96 -9.70 -13.00
N ASP A 21 0.34 -9.57 -12.79
CA ASP A 21 1.27 -10.67 -12.50
C ASP A 21 1.47 -10.92 -11.00
N GLY A 22 0.71 -10.23 -10.15
CA GLY A 22 0.80 -10.31 -8.69
C GLY A 22 1.94 -9.48 -8.10
N SER A 23 2.74 -8.81 -8.93
CA SER A 23 3.77 -7.91 -8.44
C SER A 23 3.17 -6.68 -7.78
N VAL A 24 3.84 -6.19 -6.74
CA VAL A 24 3.40 -5.04 -5.96
C VAL A 24 4.36 -3.87 -6.23
N ALA A 25 3.84 -2.79 -6.80
CA ALA A 25 4.59 -1.58 -7.10
C ALA A 25 4.16 -0.43 -6.19
N ALA A 26 5.10 0.31 -5.61
CA ALA A 26 4.78 1.58 -4.96
C ALA A 26 4.56 2.64 -6.04
N VAL A 27 3.32 3.12 -6.15
CA VAL A 27 2.93 4.13 -7.15
C VAL A 27 2.91 5.54 -6.58
N TYR A 28 2.89 5.67 -5.25
CA TYR A 28 2.92 6.97 -4.58
C TYR A 28 3.47 6.87 -3.16
N GLN A 29 4.14 7.93 -2.71
CA GLN A 29 4.56 8.09 -1.33
C GLN A 29 4.10 9.45 -0.83
N ALA A 30 3.44 9.50 0.32
CA ALA A 30 2.89 10.73 0.86
C ALA A 30 3.51 11.04 2.24
N SER A 31 3.87 12.31 2.43
CA SER A 31 4.40 12.80 3.71
C SER A 31 3.31 13.03 4.76
N ASP A 32 2.05 13.14 4.35
CA ASP A 32 0.92 13.36 5.24
C ASP A 32 -0.38 12.67 4.78
N MET A 33 -1.34 12.58 5.69
CA MET A 33 -2.60 11.86 5.47
C MET A 33 -3.52 12.57 4.45
N LYS A 34 -3.47 13.91 4.38
CA LYS A 34 -4.35 14.67 3.48
C LYS A 34 -3.96 14.39 2.04
N ASP A 35 -2.66 14.40 1.77
CA ASP A 35 -2.09 14.10 0.47
C ASP A 35 -2.32 12.62 0.07
N ALA A 36 -2.04 11.68 0.99
CA ALA A 36 -2.32 10.26 0.77
C ALA A 36 -3.79 9.99 0.38
N LYS A 37 -4.74 10.62 1.09
CA LYS A 37 -6.17 10.47 0.81
C LYS A 37 -6.57 11.12 -0.50
N TYR A 38 -6.03 12.28 -0.81
CA TYR A 38 -6.28 12.95 -2.09
C TYR A 38 -5.84 12.05 -3.25
N TRP A 39 -4.61 11.53 -3.18
CA TRP A 39 -4.10 10.63 -4.21
C TRP A 39 -4.97 9.37 -4.37
N LEU A 40 -5.29 8.71 -3.25
CA LEU A 40 -6.15 7.52 -3.25
C LEU A 40 -7.54 7.82 -3.83
N GLN A 41 -8.10 9.00 -3.55
CA GLN A 41 -9.43 9.37 -4.00
C GLN A 41 -9.49 9.80 -5.47
N TYR A 42 -8.48 10.47 -6.01
CA TYR A 42 -8.60 11.10 -7.33
C TYR A 42 -7.71 10.51 -8.40
N ILE A 43 -6.64 9.81 -8.02
CA ILE A 43 -5.58 9.46 -8.96
C ILE A 43 -5.24 7.97 -8.92
N ALA A 44 -5.38 7.34 -7.77
CA ALA A 44 -5.22 5.90 -7.64
C ALA A 44 -6.28 5.11 -8.43
N GLU A 45 -5.89 3.92 -8.87
CA GLU A 45 -6.72 2.97 -9.58
C GLU A 45 -7.49 2.06 -8.62
N VAL A 46 -8.54 1.41 -9.12
CA VAL A 46 -9.30 0.44 -8.33
C VAL A 46 -8.39 -0.70 -7.89
N GLY A 47 -8.37 -0.94 -6.57
CA GLY A 47 -7.52 -1.94 -5.94
C GLY A 47 -6.19 -1.39 -5.40
N ASP A 48 -5.81 -0.17 -5.77
CA ASP A 48 -4.66 0.50 -5.17
C ASP A 48 -4.90 0.68 -3.66
N VAL A 49 -3.86 0.41 -2.88
CA VAL A 49 -3.93 0.33 -1.43
C VAL A 49 -3.00 1.32 -0.78
N LEU A 50 -3.56 2.13 0.12
CA LEU A 50 -2.83 2.97 1.04
C LEU A 50 -2.40 2.15 2.27
N THR A 51 -1.12 2.25 2.57
CA THR A 51 -0.49 1.61 3.73
C THR A 51 0.20 2.64 4.61
N ARG A 52 0.35 2.32 5.89
CA ARG A 52 1.23 3.01 6.83
C ARG A 52 2.58 2.33 6.85
N THR A 53 3.64 3.12 6.79
CA THR A 53 5.01 2.61 6.88
C THR A 53 5.54 2.73 8.31
N PRO A 54 6.68 2.09 8.62
CA PRO A 54 7.39 2.28 9.89
C PRO A 54 7.76 3.73 10.22
N ALA A 55 7.84 4.62 9.22
CA ALA A 55 8.10 6.05 9.44
C ALA A 55 6.88 6.80 10.02
N HIS A 56 5.70 6.18 10.04
CA HIS A 56 4.50 6.80 10.59
C HIS A 56 4.60 6.93 12.13
N PRO A 57 4.28 8.10 12.72
CA PRO A 57 4.48 8.35 14.17
C PRO A 57 3.60 7.48 15.09
N ARG A 58 2.54 6.89 14.54
CA ARG A 58 1.66 5.91 15.21
C ARG A 58 1.71 4.55 14.54
N TYR A 59 2.88 4.16 14.08
CA TYR A 59 3.11 2.83 13.55
C TYR A 59 3.17 1.82 14.71
N ASP A 60 2.38 0.75 14.60
CA ASP A 60 2.06 -0.17 15.69
C ASP A 60 2.42 -1.63 15.38
N ASP A 61 3.04 -1.91 14.23
CA ASP A 61 3.32 -3.28 13.80
C ASP A 61 4.81 -3.66 13.98
N PRO A 62 5.13 -4.65 14.83
CA PRO A 62 6.51 -5.00 15.15
C PRO A 62 7.29 -5.64 13.99
N SER A 63 6.63 -6.05 12.90
CA SER A 63 7.28 -6.69 11.74
C SER A 63 8.14 -5.75 10.91
N GLY A 64 7.99 -4.43 11.08
CA GLY A 64 8.64 -3.43 10.23
C GLY A 64 8.10 -3.38 8.79
N GLN A 65 6.97 -4.02 8.51
CA GLN A 65 6.31 -4.06 7.22
C GLN A 65 5.26 -2.95 7.06
N PRO A 66 4.99 -2.48 5.83
CA PRO A 66 3.83 -1.64 5.59
C PRO A 66 2.54 -2.32 6.06
N VAL A 67 1.70 -1.55 6.75
CA VAL A 67 0.43 -2.04 7.29
C VAL A 67 -0.70 -1.46 6.46
N TYR A 68 -1.63 -2.32 6.03
CA TYR A 68 -2.87 -1.92 5.36
C TYR A 68 -3.59 -0.80 6.14
N TRP A 69 -4.12 0.19 5.40
CA TRP A 69 -4.96 1.23 5.97
C TRP A 69 -6.29 1.38 5.22
N GLN A 70 -6.23 1.69 3.93
CA GLN A 70 -7.39 1.93 3.06
C GLN A 70 -7.09 1.47 1.65
N HIS A 71 -8.11 1.19 0.84
CA HIS A 71 -7.92 0.96 -0.58
C HIS A 71 -9.00 1.66 -1.40
N LYS A 72 -8.74 1.79 -2.70
CA LYS A 72 -9.66 2.35 -3.68
C LYS A 72 -10.63 1.28 -4.17
N GLU A 73 -11.91 1.43 -3.86
CA GLU A 73 -12.95 0.51 -4.35
C GLU A 73 -13.49 0.96 -5.73
N LYS A 74 -14.24 0.07 -6.38
CA LYS A 74 -14.87 0.32 -7.70
C LYS A 74 -15.79 1.53 -7.74
N SER A 75 -16.39 1.90 -6.61
CA SER A 75 -17.24 3.09 -6.50
C SER A 75 -16.46 4.41 -6.64
N GLY A 76 -15.13 4.34 -6.59
CA GLY A 76 -14.25 5.50 -6.55
C GLY A 76 -13.98 6.03 -5.14
N LYS A 77 -14.51 5.40 -4.09
CA LYS A 77 -14.23 5.80 -2.70
C LYS A 77 -13.01 5.08 -2.13
N ALA A 78 -12.44 5.67 -1.08
CA ALA A 78 -11.47 5.00 -0.24
C ALA A 78 -12.22 4.30 0.90
N VAL A 79 -12.01 3.00 1.09
CA VAL A 79 -12.68 2.21 2.12
C VAL A 79 -11.68 1.44 2.98
N MET A 80 -12.11 1.08 4.19
CA MET A 80 -11.29 0.40 5.21
C MET A 80 -11.66 -1.09 5.34
N ASN A 81 -12.16 -1.72 4.28
CA ASN A 81 -12.48 -3.14 4.28
C ASN A 81 -11.26 -3.95 3.83
N LYS A 82 -10.50 -4.46 4.79
CA LYS A 82 -9.27 -5.22 4.50
C LYS A 82 -9.58 -6.54 3.80
N ASP A 83 -10.60 -7.26 4.24
CA ASP A 83 -10.92 -8.60 3.74
C ASP A 83 -11.28 -8.57 2.24
N GLU A 84 -12.11 -7.61 1.83
CA GLU A 84 -12.47 -7.41 0.42
C GLU A 84 -11.26 -7.02 -0.45
N TRP A 85 -10.36 -6.20 0.10
CA TRP A 85 -9.12 -5.87 -0.59
C TRP A 85 -8.21 -7.09 -0.72
N GLU A 86 -8.07 -7.91 0.32
CA GLU A 86 -7.26 -9.13 0.26
C GLU A 86 -7.82 -10.12 -0.76
N GLU A 87 -9.15 -10.27 -0.85
CA GLU A 87 -9.78 -11.10 -1.89
C GLU A 87 -9.43 -10.60 -3.29
N PHE A 88 -9.50 -9.29 -3.52
CA PHE A 88 -9.09 -8.67 -4.77
C PHE A 88 -7.59 -8.88 -5.06
N ALA A 89 -6.74 -8.70 -4.06
CA ALA A 89 -5.30 -8.85 -4.14
C ALA A 89 -4.90 -10.29 -4.48
N LYS A 90 -5.49 -11.27 -3.77
CA LYS A 90 -5.27 -12.71 -3.99
C LYS A 90 -5.73 -13.13 -5.36
N ALA A 91 -6.85 -12.59 -5.86
CA ALA A 91 -7.30 -12.84 -7.23
C ALA A 91 -6.31 -12.35 -8.30
N ARG A 92 -5.41 -11.40 -7.97
CA ARG A 92 -4.31 -10.95 -8.83
C ARG A 92 -2.97 -11.63 -8.58
N GLY A 93 -2.90 -12.61 -7.67
CA GLY A 93 -1.67 -13.34 -7.37
C GLY A 93 -0.79 -12.69 -6.31
N TRP A 94 -1.34 -11.80 -5.47
CA TRP A 94 -0.60 -11.21 -4.35
C TRP A 94 -0.17 -12.25 -3.30
N SER A 95 1.04 -12.10 -2.77
CA SER A 95 1.72 -13.06 -1.88
C SER A 95 1.57 -12.76 -0.38
N ASP A 96 0.47 -12.13 0.03
CA ASP A 96 0.14 -11.78 1.43
C ASP A 96 1.14 -10.86 2.16
N THR A 97 2.11 -10.29 1.45
CA THR A 97 3.17 -9.44 2.02
C THR A 97 3.39 -8.21 1.14
N PHE A 98 3.54 -7.06 1.79
CA PHE A 98 3.95 -5.82 1.11
C PHE A 98 5.47 -5.80 0.94
N PRO A 99 5.99 -5.12 -0.11
CA PRO A 99 7.41 -4.85 -0.21
C PRO A 99 7.90 -4.10 1.03
N SER A 100 8.78 -4.73 1.77
CA SER A 100 9.49 -4.13 2.89
C SER A 100 10.67 -3.28 2.39
N ALA A 101 11.24 -2.50 3.27
CA ALA A 101 12.53 -1.85 3.02
C ALA A 101 13.74 -2.80 3.17
N ASP A 102 13.52 -4.11 3.38
CA ASP A 102 14.35 -5.02 4.18
C ASP A 102 15.86 -4.73 4.24
N ALA A 103 16.30 -4.63 5.51
CA ALA A 103 17.55 -5.07 6.13
C ALA A 103 18.91 -4.67 5.50
#